data_AF-A0A9P9PFP9-F1
#
_entry.id   AF-A0A9P9PFP9-F1
#
_cell.length_a   1.000
_cell.length_b   1.000
_cell.length_c   1.000
_cell.angle_alpha   90.00
_cell.angle_beta   90.00
_cell.angle_gamma   90.00
#
_symmetry.space_group_name_H-M   'P 1'
#
loop_
_entity.id
_entity.type
_entity.pdbx_description
1 polymer ?
#
loop_
_entity_poly.entity_id
_entity_poly.type
_entity_poly.pdbx_seq_one_letter_code
_entity_poly.pdbx_strand_id
1 'polypeptide(L)'
;LHVAAGISYKGKGIFIFYSDPVETAVQGQYRPCAPSRSSVETEAEHTAAINAFKAATEDKVEVRLKGNSMAQKYYAQRILSHHLDELDRLEAKYGHKFYFQADNNDSHGTGSFNNLPACLKRERNTLIIVHPANPPDLNPIESM
;
A
#
# COMPACT_ATOMS: atom_id res chain seq x y z
N LEU A 1 8.48 6.47 13.13
CA LEU A 1 7.81 5.49 14.01
C LEU A 1 6.31 5.67 13.80
N HIS A 2 5.60 4.64 13.35
CA HIS A 2 4.15 4.69 13.14
C HIS A 2 3.43 3.83 14.16
N VAL A 3 2.16 4.17 14.44
CA VAL A 3 1.32 3.50 15.42
C VAL A 3 0.01 3.12 14.76
N ALA A 4 -0.45 1.89 15.00
CA ALA A 4 -1.81 1.45 14.74
C ALA A 4 -2.46 1.05 16.06
N ALA A 5 -3.74 1.35 16.23
CA ALA A 5 -4.49 1.00 17.42
C ALA A 5 -5.96 0.79 17.05
N GLY A 6 -6.61 -0.15 17.75
CA GLY A 6 -8.06 -0.31 17.69
C GLY A 6 -8.73 0.41 18.86
N ILE A 7 -9.91 0.96 18.63
CA ILE A 7 -10.76 1.50 19.72
C ILE A 7 -12.14 0.88 19.58
N SER A 8 -12.75 0.52 20.71
CA SER A 8 -14.15 0.11 20.79
C SER A 8 -14.87 0.97 21.82
N TYR A 9 -16.20 1.00 21.78
CA TYR A 9 -17.02 1.67 22.80
C TYR A 9 -16.78 1.16 24.23
N LYS A 10 -16.21 -0.04 24.39
CA LYS A 10 -15.98 -0.68 25.70
C LYS A 10 -14.52 -0.64 26.16
N GLY A 11 -13.62 -0.09 25.35
CA GLY A 11 -12.20 0.00 25.71
C GLY A 11 -11.27 0.22 24.52
N LYS A 12 -10.00 0.50 24.84
CA LYS A 12 -8.91 0.63 23.88
C LYS A 12 -8.31 -0.75 23.57
N GLY A 13 -8.01 -1.00 22.31
CA GLY A 13 -7.31 -2.19 21.85
C GLY A 13 -5.80 -2.07 22.02
N ILE A 14 -5.08 -3.07 21.52
CA ILE A 14 -3.62 -3.14 21.60
C ILE A 14 -3.00 -2.09 20.67
N PHE A 15 -1.98 -1.39 21.16
CA PHE A 15 -1.13 -0.52 20.35
C PHE A 15 -0.08 -1.34 19.61
N ILE A 16 -0.03 -1.17 18.29
CA ILE A 16 0.93 -1.81 17.41
C ILE A 16 1.86 -0.73 16.87
N PHE A 17 3.11 -0.77 17.31
CA PHE A 17 4.16 0.06 16.74
C PHE A 17 4.69 -0.62 15.48
N TYR A 18 4.76 0.13 14.39
CA TYR A 18 5.26 -0.39 13.13
C TYR A 18 6.21 0.58 12.43
N SER A 19 7.09 -0.03 11.66
CA SER A 19 7.92 0.63 10.67
C SER A 19 7.85 -0.26 9.46
N ASP A 20 7.17 0.20 8.41
CA ASP A 20 7.26 -0.45 7.11
C ASP A 20 8.73 -0.31 6.68
N PRO A 21 9.51 -1.42 6.63
CA PRO A 21 10.87 -1.31 6.13
C PRO A 21 10.76 -0.74 4.72
N VAL A 22 11.63 0.22 4.39
CA VAL A 22 11.79 0.58 2.99
C VAL A 22 12.29 -0.68 2.31
N GLU A 23 11.39 -1.46 1.70
CA GLU A 23 11.81 -2.41 0.69
C GLU A 23 12.62 -1.55 -0.26
N THR A 24 13.93 -1.84 -0.37
CA THR A 24 14.75 -1.27 -1.43
C THR A 24 14.01 -1.63 -2.69
N ALA A 25 13.21 -0.69 -3.18
CA ALA A 25 12.53 -0.86 -4.43
C ALA A 25 13.67 -1.17 -5.38
N VAL A 26 13.72 -2.40 -5.87
CA VAL A 26 14.33 -2.62 -7.17
C VAL A 26 13.38 -1.85 -8.08
N GLN A 27 13.56 -0.52 -8.13
CA GLN A 27 12.83 0.32 -9.05
C GLN A 27 13.06 -0.40 -10.36
N GLY A 28 11.98 -0.83 -11.02
CA GLY A 28 12.07 -1.20 -12.41
C GLY A 28 12.67 0.03 -13.08
N GLN A 29 13.98 0.00 -13.32
CA GLN A 29 14.68 1.10 -13.95
C GLN A 29 13.89 1.33 -15.22
N TYR A 30 13.38 2.55 -15.41
CA TYR A 30 12.85 2.90 -16.72
C TYR A 30 14.02 2.71 -17.68
N ARG A 31 13.96 1.61 -18.45
CA ARG A 31 14.90 1.35 -19.52
C ARG A 31 14.25 1.99 -20.73
N PRO A 32 14.74 3.16 -21.19
CA PRO A 32 14.23 3.68 -22.45
C PRO A 32 14.39 2.60 -23.53
N CYS A 33 13.45 2.49 -24.45
CA CYS A 33 13.58 1.53 -25.54
C CYS A 33 14.70 1.98 -26.47
N ALA A 34 15.51 1.02 -26.95
CA ALA A 34 16.51 1.30 -27.96
C ALA A 34 15.84 1.87 -29.22
N PRO A 35 16.47 2.83 -29.92
CA PRO A 35 15.95 3.36 -31.16
C PRO A 35 15.76 2.24 -32.19
N SER A 36 14.59 2.20 -32.84
CA SER A 36 14.29 1.26 -33.91
C SER A 36 14.69 1.84 -35.26
N ARG A 37 15.26 1.00 -36.14
CA ARG A 37 15.66 1.41 -37.49
C ARG A 37 14.46 1.89 -38.32
N SER A 38 14.58 3.09 -38.89
CA SER A 38 13.60 3.63 -39.84
C SER A 38 13.83 3.09 -41.26
N SER A 39 12.79 3.07 -42.09
CA SER A 39 12.86 2.59 -43.48
C SER A 39 13.69 3.47 -44.43
N VAL A 40 13.92 4.72 -44.03
CA VAL A 40 14.67 5.74 -44.80
C VAL A 40 16.07 6.02 -44.24
N GLU A 41 16.46 5.35 -43.15
CA GLU A 41 17.71 5.60 -42.44
C GLU A 41 18.85 4.71 -42.97
N THR A 42 20.03 5.31 -43.14
CA THR A 42 21.24 4.58 -43.52
C THR A 42 21.83 3.80 -42.34
N GLU A 43 22.59 2.74 -42.62
CA GLU A 43 23.15 1.87 -41.57
C GLU A 43 24.11 2.60 -40.61
N ALA A 44 24.81 3.62 -41.13
CA ALA A 44 25.71 4.46 -40.34
C ALA A 44 24.95 5.36 -39.34
N GLU A 45 23.82 5.94 -39.75
CA GLU A 45 22.98 6.81 -38.91
C GLU A 45 22.35 6.02 -37.76
N HIS A 46 21.83 4.83 -38.05
CA HIS A 46 21.26 3.95 -37.04
C HIS A 46 22.31 3.49 -36.01
N THR A 47 23.54 3.21 -36.46
CA THR A 47 24.64 2.82 -35.57
C THR A 47 25.04 3.99 -34.65
N ALA A 48 25.06 5.23 -35.18
CA ALA A 48 25.32 6.42 -34.38
C ALA A 48 24.23 6.65 -33.32
N ALA A 49 22.96 6.46 -33.66
CA ALA A 49 21.83 6.57 -32.73
C ALA A 49 21.91 5.55 -31.58
N ILE A 50 22.28 4.30 -31.87
CA ILE A 50 22.49 3.27 -30.84
C ILE A 50 23.66 3.63 -29.91
N ASN A 51 24.75 4.17 -30.44
CA ASN A 51 25.91 4.53 -29.63
C ASN A 51 25.61 5.73 -28.72
N ALA A 52 24.88 6.74 -29.22
CA ALA A 52 24.41 7.86 -28.42
C ALA A 52 23.43 7.41 -27.32
N PHE A 53 22.53 6.48 -27.63
CA PHE A 53 21.60 5.89 -26.67
C PHE A 53 22.33 5.14 -25.55
N LYS A 54 23.35 4.34 -25.89
CA LYS A 54 24.19 3.64 -24.89
C LYS A 54 24.90 4.63 -23.97
N ALA A 55 25.52 5.68 -24.53
CA ALA A 55 26.22 6.70 -23.75
C ALA A 55 25.28 7.47 -22.80
N ALA A 56 24.05 7.76 -23.23
CA ALA A 56 23.06 8.48 -22.42
C ALA A 56 22.43 7.62 -21.29
N THR A 57 22.50 6.29 -21.39
CA THR A 57 21.88 5.38 -20.42
C THR A 57 22.80 5.08 -19.22
N GLU A 58 24.09 5.44 -19.29
CA GLU A 58 25.08 5.14 -18.24
C GLU A 58 25.01 6.08 -17.02
N ASP A 59 24.30 7.21 -17.12
CA ASP A 59 24.11 8.12 -15.99
C ASP A 59 23.10 7.55 -14.97
N LYS A 60 23.65 7.11 -13.84
CA LYS A 60 22.90 6.55 -12.72
C LYS A 60 21.98 7.61 -12.11
N VAL A 61 20.69 7.44 -12.34
CA VAL A 61 19.64 8.19 -11.63
C VAL A 61 19.80 7.98 -10.13
N GLU A 62 20.09 9.05 -9.38
CA GLU A 62 20.00 9.05 -7.92
C GLU A 62 18.55 8.78 -7.52
N VAL A 63 18.30 7.56 -7.05
CA VAL A 63 16.98 7.17 -6.53
C VAL A 63 16.79 7.84 -5.18
N ARG A 64 16.06 8.95 -5.17
CA ARG A 64 15.54 9.53 -3.93
C ARG A 64 14.50 8.56 -3.36
N LEU A 65 14.80 7.99 -2.20
CA LEU A 65 13.88 7.11 -1.48
C LEU A 65 12.59 7.89 -1.18
N LYS A 66 11.48 7.43 -1.76
CA LYS A 66 10.15 7.99 -1.52
C LYS A 66 9.79 7.73 -0.04
N GLY A 67 9.23 8.73 0.64
CA GLY A 67 8.86 8.62 2.06
C GLY A 67 7.96 7.41 2.32
N ASN A 68 8.05 6.85 3.54
CA ASN A 68 7.37 5.62 3.96
C ASN A 68 5.84 5.76 3.91
N SER A 69 5.24 5.52 2.74
CA SER A 69 3.82 5.18 2.65
C SER A 69 3.67 3.70 2.97
N MET A 70 2.79 3.36 3.91
CA MET A 70 2.53 1.96 4.27
C MET A 70 2.00 1.18 3.05
N ALA A 71 2.67 0.09 2.69
CA ALA A 71 2.23 -0.79 1.61
C ALA A 71 0.98 -1.58 2.01
N GLN A 72 0.08 -1.85 1.06
CA GLN A 72 -1.11 -2.69 1.28
C GLN A 72 -0.76 -4.07 1.85
N LYS A 73 0.33 -4.68 1.35
CA LYS A 73 0.83 -5.98 1.81
C LYS A 73 1.27 -5.92 3.28
N TYR A 74 2.01 -4.88 3.64
CA TYR A 74 2.46 -4.67 5.01
C TYR A 74 1.26 -4.47 5.94
N TYR A 75 0.33 -3.58 5.58
CA TYR A 75 -0.91 -3.36 6.33
C TYR A 75 -1.68 -4.65 6.56
N ALA A 76 -1.94 -5.42 5.48
CA ALA A 76 -2.67 -6.67 5.52
C ALA A 76 -2.06 -7.68 6.50
N GLN A 77 -0.73 -7.89 6.41
CA GLN A 77 -0.05 -8.95 7.16
C GLN A 77 0.31 -8.56 8.60
N ARG A 78 0.59 -7.28 8.86
CA ARG A 78 1.17 -6.82 10.14
C ARG A 78 0.21 -6.02 11.00
N ILE A 79 -0.87 -5.47 10.46
CA ILE A 79 -1.80 -4.61 11.21
C ILE A 79 -3.20 -5.20 11.15
N LEU A 80 -3.73 -5.39 9.94
CA LEU A 80 -5.09 -5.89 9.74
C LEU A 80 -5.29 -7.26 10.38
N SER A 81 -4.36 -8.21 10.21
CA SER A 81 -4.47 -9.53 10.84
C SER A 81 -4.69 -9.47 12.35
N HIS A 82 -3.96 -8.60 13.07
CA HIS A 82 -4.12 -8.45 14.52
C HIS A 82 -5.48 -7.87 14.90
N HIS A 83 -5.98 -6.90 14.12
CA HIS A 83 -7.31 -6.34 14.37
C HIS A 83 -8.42 -7.36 14.11
N LEU A 84 -8.27 -8.20 13.09
CA LEU A 84 -9.22 -9.27 12.79
C LEU A 84 -9.20 -10.36 13.87
N ASP A 85 -8.01 -10.76 14.36
CA ASP A 85 -7.90 -11.73 15.46
C ASP A 85 -8.57 -11.19 16.74
N GLU A 86 -8.40 -9.90 17.03
CA GLU A 86 -9.07 -9.27 18.18
C GLU A 86 -10.59 -9.17 17.97
N LEU A 87 -11.04 -8.89 16.75
CA LEU A 87 -12.46 -8.89 16.41
C LEU A 87 -13.08 -10.28 16.64
N ASP A 88 -12.43 -11.35 16.17
CA ASP A 88 -12.86 -12.72 16.39
C ASP A 88 -12.94 -13.06 17.89
N ARG A 89 -11.96 -12.59 18.68
CA ARG A 89 -11.96 -12.73 20.14
C ARG A 89 -13.13 -12.01 20.80
N LEU A 90 -13.44 -10.80 20.34
CA LEU A 90 -14.56 -10.01 20.86
C LEU A 90 -15.91 -10.64 20.48
N GLU A 91 -16.06 -11.09 19.24
CA GLU A 91 -17.25 -11.80 18.77
C GLU A 91 -17.51 -13.07 19.58
N ALA A 92 -16.46 -13.87 19.82
CA ALA A 92 -16.56 -15.07 20.66
C ALA A 92 -16.93 -14.74 22.12
N LYS A 93 -16.42 -13.63 22.67
CA LYS A 93 -16.68 -13.21 24.05
C LYS A 93 -18.11 -12.70 24.25
N TYR A 94 -18.62 -11.92 23.31
CA TYR A 94 -19.89 -11.21 23.48
C TYR A 94 -21.06 -11.79 22.67
N GLY A 95 -20.80 -12.77 21.80
CA GLY A 95 -21.83 -13.49 21.05
C GLY A 95 -22.56 -12.65 19.98
N HIS A 96 -21.99 -11.52 19.56
CA HIS A 96 -22.54 -10.67 18.51
C HIS A 96 -21.46 -10.26 17.52
N LYS A 97 -21.89 -9.93 16.29
CA LYS A 97 -21.01 -9.43 15.24
C LYS A 97 -20.58 -7.99 15.51
N PHE A 98 -19.31 -7.69 15.25
CA PHE A 98 -18.77 -6.33 15.35
C PHE A 98 -18.61 -5.71 13.97
N TYR A 99 -18.78 -4.39 13.93
CA TYR A 99 -18.47 -3.60 12.74
C TYR A 99 -17.03 -3.07 12.82
N PHE A 100 -16.28 -3.28 11.75
CA PHE A 100 -14.93 -2.77 11.57
C PHE A 100 -14.97 -1.47 10.75
N GLN A 101 -14.40 -0.40 11.30
CA GLN A 101 -14.22 0.88 10.61
C GLN A 101 -12.72 1.14 10.48
N ALA A 102 -12.28 1.53 9.28
CA ALA A 102 -10.93 2.02 9.01
C ALA A 102 -11.03 3.29 8.16
N ASP A 103 -9.97 4.10 8.15
CA ASP A 103 -9.88 5.23 7.25
C ASP A 103 -9.91 4.78 5.77
N ASN A 104 -10.18 5.71 4.87
CA ASN A 104 -10.31 5.42 3.44
C ASN A 104 -8.97 5.42 2.68
N ASN A 105 -7.84 5.16 3.35
CA ASN A 105 -6.52 5.17 2.72
C ASN A 105 -6.35 4.00 1.73
N ASP A 106 -5.59 4.23 0.65
CA ASP A 106 -5.32 3.25 -0.40
C ASP A 106 -4.71 1.95 0.17
N SER A 107 -3.90 2.06 1.23
CA SER A 107 -3.31 0.91 1.93
C SER A 107 -4.34 -0.04 2.55
N HIS A 108 -5.56 0.44 2.84
CA HIS A 108 -6.63 -0.35 3.45
C HIS A 108 -7.48 -1.13 2.46
N GLY A 109 -7.16 -0.99 1.17
CA GLY A 109 -7.77 -1.73 0.09
C GLY A 109 -9.08 -1.12 -0.40
N THR A 110 -9.27 0.18 -0.23
CA THR A 110 -10.51 0.89 -0.53
C THR A 110 -10.77 1.11 -2.01
N GLY A 111 -9.71 1.18 -2.83
CA GLY A 111 -9.80 1.36 -4.28
C GLY A 111 -10.07 0.10 -5.11
N SER A 112 -10.07 -1.10 -4.53
CA SER A 112 -10.30 -2.36 -5.28
C SER A 112 -10.84 -3.49 -4.40
N PHE A 113 -11.73 -4.31 -4.96
CA PHE A 113 -12.31 -5.47 -4.26
C PHE A 113 -11.41 -6.73 -4.26
N ASN A 114 -10.33 -6.72 -5.04
CA ASN A 114 -9.44 -7.87 -5.24
C ASN A 114 -8.02 -7.63 -4.70
N ASN A 115 -7.81 -6.59 -3.89
CA ASN A 115 -6.54 -6.42 -3.19
C ASN A 115 -6.50 -7.28 -1.92
N LEU A 116 -5.29 -7.49 -1.41
CA LEU A 116 -5.04 -8.36 -0.26
C LEU A 116 -5.83 -7.94 1.00
N PRO A 117 -5.88 -6.65 1.40
CA PRO A 117 -6.71 -6.23 2.53
C PRO A 117 -8.21 -6.51 2.36
N ALA A 118 -8.77 -6.28 1.16
CA ALA A 118 -10.18 -6.53 0.89
C ALA A 118 -10.50 -8.04 0.91
N CYS A 119 -9.62 -8.87 0.33
CA CYS A 119 -9.75 -10.32 0.38
C CYS A 119 -9.74 -10.85 1.82
N LEU A 120 -8.80 -10.41 2.66
CA LEU A 120 -8.72 -10.85 4.07
C LEU A 120 -9.97 -10.51 4.87
N LYS A 121 -10.52 -9.30 4.71
CA LYS A 121 -11.76 -8.89 5.38
C LYS A 121 -12.96 -9.76 4.94
N ARG A 122 -13.03 -10.09 3.65
CA ARG A 122 -14.10 -10.94 3.08
C ARG A 122 -13.97 -12.41 3.53
N GLU A 123 -12.75 -12.95 3.53
CA GLU A 123 -12.47 -14.31 4.01
C GLU A 123 -12.90 -14.52 5.45
N ARG A 124 -12.74 -13.48 6.30
CA ARG A 124 -13.20 -13.51 7.69
C ARG A 124 -14.64 -13.04 7.90
N ASN A 125 -15.39 -12.81 6.82
CA ASN A 125 -16.77 -12.32 6.86
C ASN A 125 -16.96 -11.10 7.77
N THR A 126 -15.98 -10.18 7.74
CA THR A 126 -15.97 -8.99 8.59
C THR A 126 -16.98 -7.98 8.08
N LEU A 127 -17.84 -7.47 8.98
CA LEU A 127 -18.75 -6.38 8.65
C LEU A 127 -17.99 -5.06 8.62
N ILE A 128 -18.00 -4.34 7.50
CA ILE A 128 -17.23 -3.11 7.32
C ILE A 128 -18.17 -1.91 7.31
N ILE A 129 -17.83 -0.85 8.05
CA ILE A 129 -18.44 0.47 7.88
C ILE A 129 -17.67 1.21 6.80
N VAL A 130 -18.37 1.65 5.76
CA VAL A 130 -17.79 2.47 4.70
C VAL A 130 -17.50 3.86 5.27
N HIS A 131 -16.23 4.24 5.26
CA HIS A 131 -15.80 5.58 5.67
C HIS A 131 -15.51 6.45 4.44
N PRO A 132 -16.02 7.69 4.38
CA PRO A 132 -15.66 8.64 3.31
C PRO A 132 -14.18 9.04 3.37
N ALA A 133 -13.64 9.51 2.23
CA ALA A 133 -12.28 10.05 2.18
C ALA A 133 -12.23 11.44 2.83
N ASN A 134 -11.29 11.64 3.77
CA ASN A 134 -10.89 12.94 4.34
C ASN A 134 -11.83 13.71 5.30
N PRO A 135 -12.82 13.14 6.02
CA PRO A 135 -13.35 13.80 7.21
C PRO A 135 -12.69 13.22 8.47
N PRO A 136 -11.65 13.88 9.03
CA PRO A 136 -11.05 13.47 10.30
C PRO A 136 -12.10 13.44 11.44
N ASP A 137 -13.09 14.32 11.34
CA ASP A 137 -14.21 14.46 12.28
C ASP A 137 -15.12 13.22 12.39
N LEU A 138 -15.08 12.32 11.41
CA LEU A 138 -15.89 11.09 11.39
C LEU A 138 -15.08 9.84 11.75
N ASN A 139 -13.77 10.00 11.96
CA ASN A 139 -12.92 8.95 12.49
C ASN A 139 -12.79 9.13 14.02
N PRO A 140 -13.39 8.23 14.84
CA PRO A 140 -13.32 8.34 16.29
C PRO A 140 -11.88 8.33 16.85
N ILE A 141 -10.91 7.89 16.07
CA ILE A 141 -9.49 7.90 16.44
C ILE A 141 -8.85 9.28 16.25
N GLU A 142 -9.30 10.06 15.26
CA GLU A 142 -8.72 11.37 14.92
C GLU A 142 -9.42 12.55 15.61
N SER A 143 -10.65 12.34 16.07
CA SER A 143 -11.47 13.35 16.77
C SER A 143 -11.35 13.33 18.30
N MET A 144 -10.38 12.57 18.86
CA MET A 144 -10.10 12.52 20.30
C MET A 144 -9.02 13.49 20.74
#